data_AF-A0AAD7R7I8-F1
#
_entry.id   AF-A0AAD7R7I8-F1
#
_cell.length_a   1.000
_cell.length_b   1.000
_cell.length_c   1.000
_cell.angle_alpha   90.00
_cell.angle_beta   90.00
_cell.angle_gamma   90.00
#
_symmetry.space_group_name_H-M   'P 1'
#
loop_
_entity.id
_entity.type
_entity.pdbx_description
1 polymer ?
#
loop_
_entity_poly.entity_id
_entity_poly.type
_entity_poly.pdbx_seq_one_letter_code
_entity_poly.pdbx_strand_id
1 'polypeptide(L)'
;MGDEVGESNVNLKKEWSHADWMSQLPERLWDKPLCNLAIPGSHDTMTYCLDLTSPLLPSNPLVLKVLDCIIPCIIRPCFYKWSTTQMQGISTQLDIGIRYFDLRIAHKKCDAPDTLYFAHGVYTLLTVKQTLRDIAQWLNSHPKEVVILACSMFEGLDRDMHQDIILFLESLFGSKIFPWTSEDPTTLRTFWKLGCQVIISYSNSAASGHEELWPEIPYWWADQVDPRRVLSYLEKQKQCGRPAGFFVAGLNLTEDAQYIITHPCQSIKTLTLQNYHLLLDWVEKQGNDHKEHLKMDSSTVNDQNSEDWMSSLNQKLWNTPLCNLAIPGSHDAVSYCLDITSPLVRSESNSFRLVDGLFYCLTRPAIYRWATTQERDIVEQLKAGIRYFDLRIASRPQDLSDDLYFTHVIYTSSTVLETLENIAEWLDSHPKEVVILACSHFEGLTENNHETFIFTLKRIFGNKLCPCKGADLTLRGLWASGHQVLLSYDDQAALRHQELWPAIPYWWANQRTAKGVLMYLDWQKELGRPEGFFVSGLNLTAERLYIAMHPSESLRTLTLQNQAYLTDWLRQQHPGARSDSLNIIAGDFVGPVPFCPIVIALNDKLVQPGCTEPVL
;
A
#
# COMPACT_ATOMS: atom_id res chain seq x y z
N MET A 1 1.54 -16.90 62.76
CA MET A 1 0.59 -15.76 62.79
C MET A 1 1.26 -14.63 62.03
N GLY A 2 0.68 -14.26 60.88
CA GLY A 2 1.15 -13.18 60.02
C GLY A 2 1.74 -13.69 58.71
N ASP A 3 0.87 -14.02 57.76
CA ASP A 3 1.22 -14.26 56.35
C ASP A 3 1.68 -12.94 55.71
N GLU A 4 2.84 -12.95 55.07
CA GLU A 4 3.27 -11.93 54.12
C GLU A 4 2.54 -12.15 52.79
N VAL A 5 1.58 -11.28 52.48
CA VAL A 5 1.05 -11.14 51.13
C VAL A 5 1.84 -10.02 50.46
N GLY A 6 2.66 -10.40 49.48
CA GLY A 6 3.43 -9.47 48.66
C GLY A 6 2.52 -8.51 47.92
N GLU A 7 2.86 -7.22 48.02
CA GLU A 7 2.33 -6.17 47.15
C GLU A 7 2.67 -6.50 45.70
N SER A 8 1.63 -6.81 44.93
CA SER A 8 1.70 -6.92 43.49
C SER A 8 2.01 -5.53 42.91
N ASN A 9 3.15 -5.42 42.24
CA ASN A 9 3.47 -4.32 41.34
C ASN A 9 2.43 -4.26 40.21
N VAL A 10 1.35 -3.50 40.43
CA VAL A 10 0.43 -3.10 39.38
C VAL A 10 1.15 -2.05 38.55
N ASN A 11 1.70 -2.49 37.43
CA ASN A 11 2.25 -1.64 36.39
C ASN A 11 1.08 -0.88 35.72
N LEU A 12 0.64 0.22 36.33
CA LEU A 12 -0.35 1.14 35.77
C LEU A 12 0.24 1.73 34.48
N LYS A 13 -0.09 1.15 33.33
CA LYS A 13 0.08 1.81 32.03
C LYS A 13 -0.68 3.13 32.11
N LYS A 14 0.06 4.24 32.16
CA LYS A 14 -0.50 5.59 32.10
C LYS A 14 -1.29 5.72 30.79
N GLU A 15 -2.61 5.83 30.87
CA GLU A 15 -3.46 6.03 29.70
C GLU A 15 -3.09 7.36 29.04
N TRP A 16 -2.76 7.33 27.75
CA TRP A 16 -2.39 8.49 26.98
C TRP A 16 -3.65 9.24 26.55
N SER A 17 -3.89 10.43 27.09
CA SER A 17 -5.00 11.29 26.63
C SER A 17 -4.58 12.03 25.36
N HIS A 18 -5.26 11.80 24.24
CA HIS A 18 -5.04 12.58 23.01
C HIS A 18 -5.42 14.06 23.17
N ALA A 19 -6.34 14.37 24.09
CA ALA A 19 -6.76 15.74 24.35
C ALA A 19 -5.67 16.57 25.06
N ASP A 20 -4.72 15.92 25.76
CA ASP A 20 -3.66 16.59 26.53
C ASP A 20 -2.25 16.15 26.09
N TRP A 21 -2.08 15.80 24.81
CA TRP A 21 -0.86 15.14 24.35
C TRP A 21 0.38 16.02 24.46
N MET A 22 0.28 17.34 24.28
CA MET A 22 1.43 18.24 24.39
C MET A 22 1.97 18.28 25.82
N SER A 23 1.07 18.27 26.82
CA SER A 23 1.44 18.20 28.25
C SER A 23 2.08 16.87 28.66
N GLN A 24 1.78 15.80 27.92
CA GLN A 24 2.27 14.44 28.16
C GLN A 24 3.58 14.12 27.46
N LEU A 25 4.08 15.01 26.57
CA LEU A 25 5.38 14.84 25.94
C LEU A 25 6.50 14.72 26.99
N PRO A 26 7.57 13.96 26.71
CA PRO A 26 8.75 13.94 27.57
C PRO A 26 9.32 15.34 27.78
N GLU A 27 9.75 15.65 29.00
CA GLU A 27 10.20 16.99 29.40
C GLU A 27 11.28 17.58 28.48
N ARG A 28 12.19 16.74 27.97
CA ARG A 28 13.22 17.15 26.99
C ARG A 28 12.68 17.79 25.71
N LEU A 29 11.41 17.55 25.38
CA LEU A 29 10.74 18.13 24.20
C LEU A 29 10.03 19.44 24.52
N TRP A 30 9.81 19.79 25.79
CA TRP A 30 9.12 21.03 26.16
C TRP A 30 9.93 22.29 25.84
N ASP A 31 11.26 22.14 25.78
CA ASP A 31 12.21 23.21 25.45
C ASP A 31 12.58 23.23 23.95
N LYS A 32 12.01 22.33 23.13
CA LYS A 32 12.19 22.37 21.68
C LYS A 32 11.28 23.45 21.08
N PRO A 33 11.75 24.20 20.07
CA PRO A 33 10.88 25.09 19.31
C PRO A 33 9.66 24.32 18.79
N LEU A 34 8.47 24.89 18.96
CA LEU A 34 7.19 24.27 18.63
C LEU A 34 7.10 23.98 17.13
N CYS A 35 7.70 24.82 16.29
CA CYS A 35 7.84 24.56 14.87
C CYS A 35 8.64 23.28 14.57
N ASN A 36 9.52 22.83 15.47
CA ASN A 36 10.27 21.57 15.33
C ASN A 36 9.53 20.34 15.84
N LEU A 37 8.35 20.49 16.44
CA LEU A 37 7.49 19.38 16.82
C LEU A 37 6.59 19.00 15.64
N ALA A 38 6.29 17.70 15.51
CA ALA A 38 5.25 17.23 14.60
C ALA A 38 3.89 17.50 15.23
N ILE A 39 3.07 18.34 14.59
CA ILE A 39 1.77 18.78 15.10
C ILE A 39 0.69 18.37 14.10
N PRO A 40 -0.27 17.52 14.48
CA PRO A 40 -1.36 17.12 13.59
C PRO A 40 -2.32 18.30 13.33
N GLY A 41 -2.75 18.42 12.08
CA GLY A 41 -3.61 19.50 11.61
C GLY A 41 -4.77 19.02 10.76
N SER A 42 -5.85 19.80 10.73
CA SER A 42 -7.02 19.58 9.87
C SER A 42 -7.05 20.61 8.73
N HIS A 43 -7.13 20.10 7.49
CA HIS A 43 -7.33 20.90 6.28
C HIS A 43 -8.82 21.19 6.08
N ASP A 44 -9.16 22.42 5.70
CA ASP A 44 -10.56 22.87 5.55
C ASP A 44 -11.41 22.48 6.78
N THR A 45 -10.91 22.83 7.97
CA THR A 45 -11.33 22.32 9.29
C THR A 45 -12.85 22.23 9.49
N MET A 46 -13.57 23.21 8.97
CA MET A 46 -14.98 23.44 9.28
C MET A 46 -15.96 22.81 8.29
N THR A 47 -15.49 22.01 7.33
CA THR A 47 -16.37 21.42 6.31
C THR A 47 -17.35 20.36 6.83
N TYR A 48 -17.20 19.89 8.08
CA TYR A 48 -18.16 18.96 8.68
C TYR A 48 -19.56 19.58 8.85
N CYS A 49 -19.68 20.91 8.78
CA CYS A 49 -20.92 21.66 8.97
C CYS A 49 -21.29 22.54 7.78
N LEU A 50 -20.94 22.16 6.55
CA LEU A 50 -21.34 22.88 5.34
C LEU A 50 -22.87 22.95 5.20
N ASP A 51 -23.39 24.15 4.95
CA ASP A 51 -24.80 24.42 4.69
C ASP A 51 -25.09 24.28 3.19
N LEU A 52 -25.63 23.12 2.79
CA LEU A 52 -26.01 22.87 1.40
C LEU A 52 -27.17 23.72 0.90
N THR A 53 -27.90 24.40 1.79
CA THR A 53 -28.95 25.35 1.41
C THR A 53 -28.41 26.76 1.20
N SER A 54 -27.17 27.03 1.61
CA SER A 54 -26.50 28.31 1.40
C SER A 54 -26.17 28.56 -0.07
N PRO A 55 -26.03 29.82 -0.52
CA PRO A 55 -25.55 30.12 -1.87
C PRO A 55 -24.12 29.59 -2.09
N LEU A 56 -23.79 29.24 -3.33
CA LEU A 56 -22.41 28.96 -3.71
C LEU A 56 -21.53 30.22 -3.53
N LEU A 57 -20.27 30.04 -3.14
CA LEU A 57 -19.30 31.13 -3.08
C LEU A 57 -19.15 31.85 -4.43
N PRO A 58 -19.00 33.18 -4.43
CA PRO A 58 -18.66 33.97 -5.61
C PRO A 58 -17.42 33.47 -6.38
N SER A 59 -16.44 32.87 -5.73
CA SER A 59 -15.24 32.30 -6.36
C SER A 59 -15.50 31.03 -7.20
N ASN A 60 -16.65 30.36 -7.02
CA ASN A 60 -16.95 29.14 -7.78
C ASN A 60 -17.10 29.40 -9.30
N PRO A 61 -16.74 28.41 -10.14
CA PRO A 61 -16.91 28.48 -11.59
C PRO A 61 -18.34 28.78 -12.02
N LEU A 62 -18.50 29.60 -13.07
CA LEU A 62 -19.81 29.96 -13.61
C LEU A 62 -20.63 28.72 -14.04
N VAL A 63 -19.97 27.73 -14.63
CA VAL A 63 -20.60 26.47 -15.06
C VAL A 63 -21.24 25.76 -13.87
N LEU A 64 -20.55 25.70 -12.73
CA LEU A 64 -21.09 25.07 -11.52
C LEU A 64 -22.32 25.83 -11.00
N LYS A 65 -22.28 27.18 -10.99
CA LYS A 65 -23.43 28.02 -10.60
C LYS A 65 -24.64 27.82 -11.50
N VAL A 66 -24.41 27.70 -12.81
CA VAL A 66 -25.48 27.42 -13.78
C VAL A 66 -26.07 26.03 -13.55
N LEU A 67 -25.23 25.00 -13.38
CA LEU A 67 -25.69 23.64 -13.11
C LEU A 67 -26.47 23.54 -11.81
N ASP A 68 -26.01 24.21 -10.76
CA ASP A 68 -26.70 24.27 -9.47
C ASP A 68 -28.09 24.92 -9.58
N CYS A 69 -28.25 25.93 -10.44
CA CYS A 69 -29.55 26.54 -10.71
C CYS A 69 -30.51 25.61 -11.48
N ILE A 70 -30.00 24.76 -12.37
CA ILE A 70 -30.82 23.91 -13.25
C ILE A 70 -31.17 22.57 -12.57
N ILE A 71 -30.22 21.94 -11.89
CA ILE A 71 -30.34 20.60 -11.29
C ILE A 71 -29.74 20.53 -9.87
N PRO A 72 -30.23 21.33 -8.91
CA PRO A 72 -29.67 21.38 -7.55
C PRO A 72 -29.74 20.02 -6.83
N CYS A 73 -30.76 19.21 -7.11
CA CYS A 73 -30.92 17.89 -6.50
C CYS A 73 -29.80 16.89 -6.87
N ILE A 74 -29.06 17.13 -7.95
CA ILE A 74 -27.91 16.31 -8.37
C ILE A 74 -26.61 16.99 -7.94
N ILE A 75 -26.51 18.30 -8.16
CA ILE A 75 -25.28 19.05 -7.90
C ILE A 75 -24.99 19.18 -6.42
N ARG A 76 -25.98 19.48 -5.56
CA ARG A 76 -25.76 19.70 -4.13
C ARG A 76 -25.26 18.44 -3.40
N PRO A 77 -25.82 17.23 -3.63
CA PRO A 77 -25.25 16.02 -3.03
C PRO A 77 -23.86 15.67 -3.56
N CYS A 78 -23.60 15.92 -4.85
CA CYS A 78 -22.26 15.72 -5.43
C CYS A 78 -21.24 16.68 -4.80
N PHE A 79 -21.59 17.95 -4.74
CA PHE A 79 -20.79 19.01 -4.13
C PHE A 79 -20.46 18.68 -2.68
N TYR A 80 -21.46 18.29 -1.88
CA TYR A 80 -21.25 17.86 -0.49
C TYR A 80 -20.20 16.76 -0.35
N LYS A 81 -20.26 15.74 -1.22
CA LYS A 81 -19.34 14.60 -1.19
C LYS A 81 -17.89 15.00 -1.47
N TRP A 82 -17.67 15.99 -2.33
CA TRP A 82 -16.34 16.40 -2.76
C TRP A 82 -15.77 17.55 -1.93
N SER A 83 -16.63 18.37 -1.33
CA SER A 83 -16.21 19.50 -0.48
C SER A 83 -16.10 19.18 1.03
N THR A 84 -16.49 17.99 1.48
CA THR A 84 -16.43 17.64 2.91
C THR A 84 -15.13 16.93 3.28
N THR A 85 -14.11 17.66 3.75
CA THR A 85 -12.80 17.10 4.17
C THR A 85 -12.82 16.56 5.61
N GLN A 86 -13.53 17.23 6.52
CA GLN A 86 -13.71 16.83 7.91
C GLN A 86 -15.11 16.28 8.18
N MET A 87 -15.21 15.26 9.04
CA MET A 87 -16.49 14.69 9.51
C MET A 87 -16.81 14.99 10.98
N GLN A 88 -15.80 15.38 11.75
CA GLN A 88 -15.92 15.55 13.20
C GLN A 88 -16.01 17.03 13.55
N GLY A 89 -16.78 17.35 14.60
CA GLY A 89 -16.91 18.71 15.10
C GLY A 89 -15.61 19.26 15.70
N ILE A 90 -15.52 20.57 15.87
CA ILE A 90 -14.30 21.23 16.34
C ILE A 90 -13.81 20.71 17.70
N SER A 91 -14.71 20.44 18.63
CA SER A 91 -14.39 19.88 19.95
C SER A 91 -13.80 18.47 19.84
N THR A 92 -14.42 17.62 19.04
CA THR A 92 -13.90 16.27 18.78
C THR A 92 -12.54 16.30 18.10
N GLN A 93 -12.32 17.23 17.14
CA GLN A 93 -11.01 17.40 16.50
C GLN A 93 -9.92 17.77 17.54
N LEU A 94 -10.23 18.65 18.49
CA LEU A 94 -9.33 18.96 19.60
C LEU A 94 -9.07 17.75 20.51
N ASP A 95 -10.11 16.99 20.85
CA ASP A 95 -10.01 15.83 21.74
C ASP A 95 -9.19 14.67 21.13
N ILE A 96 -9.23 14.50 19.80
CA ILE A 96 -8.41 13.50 19.09
C ILE A 96 -6.98 14.00 18.79
N GLY A 97 -6.63 15.20 19.24
CA GLY A 97 -5.26 15.72 19.24
C GLY A 97 -4.92 16.72 18.15
N ILE A 98 -5.86 17.16 17.30
CA ILE A 98 -5.60 18.20 16.29
C ILE A 98 -5.26 19.52 17.00
N ARG A 99 -4.21 20.20 16.52
CA ARG A 99 -3.75 21.49 17.07
C ARG A 99 -3.49 22.54 16.01
N TYR A 100 -3.45 22.18 14.73
CA TYR A 100 -3.43 23.14 13.63
C TYR A 100 -4.78 23.13 12.90
N PHE A 101 -5.39 24.29 12.72
CA PHE A 101 -6.70 24.43 12.09
C PHE A 101 -6.62 25.39 10.89
N ASP A 102 -6.84 24.87 9.68
CA ASP A 102 -7.04 25.67 8.47
C ASP A 102 -8.46 26.25 8.46
N LEU A 103 -8.57 27.57 8.61
CA LEU A 103 -9.82 28.30 8.82
C LEU A 103 -10.04 29.30 7.67
N ARG A 104 -10.81 28.88 6.67
CA ARG A 104 -11.17 29.71 5.52
C ARG A 104 -12.43 30.51 5.79
N ILE A 105 -12.34 31.84 5.78
CA ILE A 105 -13.39 32.73 6.31
C ILE A 105 -14.10 33.49 5.19
N ALA A 106 -15.43 33.52 5.21
CA ALA A 106 -16.22 34.22 4.21
C ALA A 106 -17.42 34.95 4.81
N HIS A 107 -17.90 35.97 4.10
CA HIS A 107 -19.12 36.71 4.42
C HIS A 107 -20.20 36.48 3.37
N LYS A 108 -21.43 36.24 3.83
CA LYS A 108 -22.61 36.18 2.96
C LYS A 108 -23.08 37.61 2.72
N LYS A 109 -23.08 38.06 1.46
CA LYS A 109 -23.42 39.44 1.06
C LYS A 109 -24.73 40.01 1.65
N CYS A 110 -25.72 39.17 1.95
CA CYS A 110 -27.02 39.59 2.48
C CYS A 110 -27.11 39.57 4.01
N ASP A 111 -26.09 39.06 4.71
CA ASP A 111 -26.06 38.94 6.16
C ASP A 111 -25.42 40.18 6.78
N ALA A 112 -25.63 40.37 8.09
CA ALA A 112 -25.01 41.46 8.83
C ALA A 112 -23.47 41.39 8.72
N PRO A 113 -22.76 42.55 8.66
CA PRO A 113 -21.29 42.57 8.51
C PRO A 113 -20.53 41.80 9.59
N ASP A 114 -21.11 41.70 10.79
CA ASP A 114 -20.51 41.03 11.95
C ASP A 114 -20.69 39.50 11.95
N THR A 115 -21.42 38.96 10.96
CA THR A 115 -21.80 37.56 10.83
C THR A 115 -20.94 36.88 9.77
N LEU A 116 -19.80 36.35 10.21
CA LEU A 116 -18.84 35.64 9.38
C LEU A 116 -19.03 34.13 9.49
N TYR A 117 -18.80 33.42 8.39
CA TYR A 117 -18.88 31.96 8.29
C TYR A 117 -17.53 31.40 7.84
N PHE A 118 -17.36 30.10 7.96
CA PHE A 118 -16.32 29.40 7.22
C PHE A 118 -16.86 28.98 5.86
N ALA A 119 -15.98 28.73 4.90
CA ALA A 119 -16.43 28.30 3.58
C ALA A 119 -15.44 27.42 2.82
N HIS A 120 -15.99 26.48 2.06
CA HIS A 120 -15.29 25.73 1.03
C HIS A 120 -16.28 25.46 -0.11
N GLY A 121 -16.34 26.43 -1.03
CA GLY A 121 -17.32 26.58 -2.11
C GLY A 121 -18.79 26.75 -1.70
N VAL A 122 -19.21 26.32 -0.51
CA VAL A 122 -20.43 26.78 0.19
C VAL A 122 -20.08 27.23 1.61
N TYR A 123 -21.01 27.93 2.27
CA TYR A 123 -20.82 28.44 3.63
C TYR A 123 -21.15 27.37 4.67
N THR A 124 -20.61 27.51 5.88
CA THR A 124 -20.98 26.68 7.03
C THR A 124 -22.28 27.11 7.70
N LEU A 125 -22.88 26.20 8.45
CA LEU A 125 -23.99 26.47 9.37
C LEU A 125 -23.53 27.27 10.60
N LEU A 126 -22.33 26.96 11.10
CA LEU A 126 -21.74 27.63 12.26
C LEU A 126 -21.01 28.91 11.83
N THR A 127 -21.08 29.93 12.68
CA THR A 127 -20.34 31.19 12.49
C THR A 127 -18.92 31.08 13.03
N VAL A 128 -18.04 31.96 12.54
CA VAL A 128 -16.65 32.05 13.00
C VAL A 128 -16.59 32.37 14.49
N LYS A 129 -17.37 33.36 14.95
CA LYS A 129 -17.41 33.75 16.37
C LYS A 129 -17.88 32.61 17.28
N GLN A 130 -18.85 31.80 16.85
CA GLN A 130 -19.31 30.66 17.63
C GLN A 130 -18.19 29.61 17.81
N THR A 131 -17.57 29.21 16.70
CA THR A 131 -16.52 28.18 16.70
C THR A 131 -15.31 28.61 17.52
N LEU A 132 -14.88 29.88 17.40
CA LEU A 132 -13.76 30.41 18.18
C LEU A 132 -14.06 30.40 19.69
N ARG A 133 -15.30 30.67 20.10
CA ARG A 133 -15.71 30.55 21.51
C ARG A 133 -15.64 29.10 21.99
N ASP A 134 -16.04 28.14 21.16
CA ASP A 134 -15.95 26.72 21.49
C ASP A 134 -14.48 26.29 21.71
N ILE A 135 -13.56 26.78 20.86
CA ILE A 135 -12.11 26.58 21.03
C ILE A 135 -11.61 27.24 22.32
N ALA A 136 -11.98 28.50 22.59
CA ALA A 136 -11.59 29.21 23.81
C ALA A 136 -12.09 28.50 25.08
N GLN A 137 -13.31 27.96 25.06
CA GLN A 137 -13.88 27.16 26.13
C GLN A 137 -13.09 25.86 26.34
N TRP A 138 -12.74 25.16 25.26
CA TRP A 138 -11.93 23.95 25.34
C TRP A 138 -10.55 24.23 25.96
N LEU A 139 -9.89 25.32 25.56
CA LEU A 139 -8.58 25.73 26.09
C LEU A 139 -8.59 26.03 27.59
N ASN A 140 -9.73 26.47 28.15
CA ASN A 140 -9.86 26.66 29.59
C ASN A 140 -9.80 25.34 30.38
N SER A 141 -10.20 24.23 29.75
CA SER A 141 -10.13 22.90 30.36
C SER A 141 -8.78 22.21 30.12
N HIS A 142 -7.99 22.70 29.15
CA HIS A 142 -6.72 22.10 28.71
C HIS A 142 -5.58 23.15 28.75
N PRO A 143 -5.18 23.64 29.94
CA PRO A 143 -4.33 24.83 30.09
C PRO A 143 -2.89 24.66 29.54
N LYS A 144 -2.47 23.42 29.25
CA LYS A 144 -1.13 23.11 28.73
C LYS A 144 -1.11 22.79 27.24
N GLU A 145 -2.24 22.88 26.56
CA GLU A 145 -2.33 22.62 25.12
C GLU A 145 -2.25 23.94 24.35
N VAL A 146 -1.59 23.88 23.18
CA VAL A 146 -1.37 25.04 22.31
C VAL A 146 -2.01 24.78 20.95
N VAL A 147 -2.85 25.70 20.47
CA VAL A 147 -3.51 25.62 19.16
C VAL A 147 -3.00 26.69 18.21
N ILE A 148 -2.97 26.36 16.92
CA ILE A 148 -2.58 27.22 15.81
C ILE A 148 -3.81 27.41 14.93
N LEU A 149 -4.32 28.64 14.89
CA LEU A 149 -5.47 29.04 14.09
C LEU A 149 -4.96 29.75 12.84
N ALA A 150 -5.09 29.10 11.68
CA ALA A 150 -4.66 29.66 10.39
C ALA A 150 -5.86 30.27 9.66
N CYS A 151 -6.10 31.56 9.86
CA CYS A 151 -7.14 32.33 9.19
C CYS A 151 -6.69 32.74 7.78
N SER A 152 -7.36 32.21 6.77
CA SER A 152 -6.95 32.37 5.37
C SER A 152 -8.15 32.51 4.43
N MET A 153 -7.87 32.64 3.13
CA MET A 153 -8.86 32.57 2.04
C MET A 153 -10.11 33.43 2.29
N PHE A 154 -9.89 34.68 2.66
CA PHE A 154 -10.95 35.62 3.00
C PHE A 154 -11.79 35.99 1.77
N GLU A 155 -13.08 35.69 1.80
CA GLU A 155 -14.00 35.99 0.68
C GLU A 155 -15.19 36.85 1.11
N GLY A 156 -15.33 38.02 0.48
CA GLY A 156 -16.45 38.93 0.72
C GLY A 156 -16.32 39.82 1.96
N LEU A 157 -15.16 39.83 2.63
CA LEU A 157 -14.90 40.73 3.76
C LEU A 157 -14.38 42.09 3.27
N ASP A 158 -14.90 43.17 3.85
CA ASP A 158 -14.31 44.49 3.72
C ASP A 158 -13.33 44.79 4.87
N ARG A 159 -12.76 46.00 4.85
CA ARG A 159 -11.74 46.42 5.82
C ARG A 159 -12.29 46.48 7.25
N ASP A 160 -13.52 46.94 7.43
CA ASP A 160 -14.11 47.10 8.76
C ASP A 160 -14.43 45.73 9.36
N MET A 161 -14.91 44.81 8.53
CA MET A 161 -15.15 43.41 8.92
C MET A 161 -13.86 42.68 9.30
N HIS A 162 -12.75 42.95 8.59
CA HIS A 162 -11.42 42.46 8.98
C HIS A 162 -11.00 43.01 10.35
N GLN A 163 -11.20 44.31 10.60
CA GLN A 163 -10.88 44.91 11.88
C GLN A 163 -11.73 44.30 13.02
N ASP A 164 -13.02 44.10 12.78
CA ASP A 164 -13.96 43.56 13.76
C ASP A 164 -13.60 42.12 14.18
N ILE A 165 -13.22 41.26 13.23
CA ILE A 165 -12.81 39.89 13.57
C ILE A 165 -11.46 39.86 14.29
N ILE A 166 -10.51 40.75 13.93
CA ILE A 166 -9.22 40.85 14.62
C ILE A 166 -9.43 41.29 16.07
N LEU A 167 -10.19 42.35 16.30
CA LEU A 167 -10.53 42.82 17.65
C LEU A 167 -11.29 41.75 18.45
N PHE A 168 -12.15 40.98 17.79
CA PHE A 168 -12.83 39.85 18.42
C PHE A 168 -11.85 38.74 18.84
N LEU A 169 -10.89 38.38 17.99
CA LEU A 169 -9.86 37.39 18.31
C LEU A 169 -9.00 37.82 19.49
N GLU A 170 -8.52 39.08 19.47
CA GLU A 170 -7.75 39.69 20.55
C GLU A 170 -8.53 39.73 21.87
N SER A 171 -9.80 40.13 21.82
CA SER A 171 -10.68 40.17 22.98
C SER A 171 -10.98 38.78 23.54
N LEU A 172 -11.22 37.80 22.66
CA LEU A 172 -11.63 36.45 23.05
C LEU A 172 -10.48 35.66 23.69
N PHE A 173 -9.30 35.68 23.07
CA PHE A 173 -8.15 34.91 23.55
C PHE A 173 -7.27 35.71 24.51
N GLY A 174 -7.23 37.04 24.38
CA GLY A 174 -6.52 37.93 25.29
C GLY A 174 -5.08 37.49 25.54
N SER A 175 -4.72 37.36 26.81
CA SER A 175 -3.38 36.91 27.22
C SER A 175 -3.02 35.48 26.81
N LYS A 176 -3.97 34.70 26.28
CA LYS A 176 -3.67 33.37 25.72
C LYS A 176 -2.99 33.47 24.36
N ILE A 177 -2.99 34.62 23.69
CA ILE A 177 -2.30 34.77 22.40
C ILE A 177 -0.79 34.87 22.65
N PHE A 178 0.00 34.15 21.85
CA PHE A 178 1.44 34.34 21.80
C PHE A 178 1.79 35.33 20.67
N PRO A 179 2.31 36.53 20.98
CA PRO A 179 2.55 37.56 19.97
C PRO A 179 3.64 37.19 18.97
N TRP A 180 3.49 37.65 17.72
CA TRP A 180 4.50 37.44 16.67
C TRP A 180 5.77 38.24 16.94
N THR A 181 5.65 39.43 17.52
CA THR A 181 6.80 40.30 17.86
C THR A 181 7.58 39.84 19.09
N SER A 182 7.14 38.77 19.75
CA SER A 182 7.79 38.27 20.96
C SER A 182 9.23 37.81 20.69
N GLU A 183 10.16 38.24 21.54
CA GLU A 183 11.55 37.75 21.54
C GLU A 183 11.71 36.41 22.27
N ASP A 184 10.68 35.96 22.99
CA ASP A 184 10.71 34.71 23.73
C ASP A 184 10.73 33.49 22.79
N PRO A 185 11.44 32.41 23.15
CA PRO A 185 11.51 31.23 22.31
C PRO A 185 10.15 30.52 22.28
N THR A 186 9.73 30.11 21.08
CA THR A 186 8.42 29.49 20.82
C THR A 186 8.36 28.04 21.27
N THR A 187 8.52 27.78 22.58
CA THR A 187 8.56 26.43 23.17
C THR A 187 7.35 26.18 24.07
N LEU A 188 6.98 24.92 24.29
CA LEU A 188 5.85 24.57 25.19
C LEU A 188 6.07 25.15 26.59
N ARG A 189 7.30 25.09 27.11
CA ARG A 189 7.63 25.63 28.43
C ARG A 189 7.40 27.14 28.51
N THR A 190 7.78 27.89 27.47
CA THR A 190 7.52 29.32 27.38
C THR A 190 6.03 29.61 27.38
N PHE A 191 5.25 28.91 26.54
CA PHE A 191 3.81 29.08 26.45
C PHE A 191 3.14 28.89 27.82
N TRP A 192 3.49 27.82 28.54
CA TRP A 192 2.94 27.57 29.88
C TRP A 192 3.38 28.60 30.92
N LYS A 193 4.63 29.07 30.84
CA LYS A 193 5.15 30.10 31.75
C LYS A 193 4.41 31.43 31.59
N LEU A 194 4.11 31.81 30.35
CA LEU A 194 3.42 33.06 30.02
C LEU A 194 1.89 32.93 30.09
N GLY A 195 1.35 31.72 30.18
CA GLY A 195 -0.09 31.46 30.10
C GLY A 195 -0.66 31.56 28.68
N CYS A 196 0.20 31.53 27.66
CA CYS A 196 -0.18 31.52 26.25
C CYS A 196 -0.62 30.12 25.82
N GLN A 197 -1.59 30.05 24.90
CA GLN A 197 -2.14 28.82 24.34
C GLN A 197 -2.47 28.94 22.84
N VAL A 198 -2.41 30.12 22.23
CA VAL A 198 -2.94 30.35 20.88
C VAL A 198 -1.92 31.08 20.01
N ILE A 199 -1.65 30.52 18.84
CA ILE A 199 -1.00 31.22 17.72
C ILE A 199 -2.09 31.51 16.69
N ILE A 200 -2.17 32.76 16.22
CA ILE A 200 -3.15 33.17 15.20
C ILE A 200 -2.37 33.64 13.97
N SER A 201 -2.37 32.83 12.92
CA SER A 201 -1.87 33.21 11.60
C SER A 201 -2.98 33.88 10.81
N TYR A 202 -2.75 35.08 10.28
CA TYR A 202 -3.78 35.86 9.57
C TYR A 202 -3.30 36.31 8.18
N SER A 203 -3.80 35.65 7.13
CA SER A 203 -3.34 35.84 5.75
C SER A 203 -4.02 37.02 5.03
N ASN A 204 -3.92 38.22 5.59
CA ASN A 204 -4.41 39.45 4.95
C ASN A 204 -3.63 40.67 5.46
N SER A 205 -3.47 41.69 4.61
CA SER A 205 -2.76 42.92 4.97
C SER A 205 -3.43 43.71 6.10
N ALA A 206 -4.71 43.47 6.40
CA ALA A 206 -5.40 44.05 7.56
C ALA A 206 -4.75 43.68 8.90
N ALA A 207 -3.99 42.58 8.97
CA ALA A 207 -3.20 42.24 10.15
C ALA A 207 -1.96 43.12 10.33
N SER A 208 -1.60 43.96 9.35
CA SER A 208 -0.43 44.84 9.43
C SER A 208 -0.61 45.86 10.55
N GLY A 209 0.23 45.78 11.58
CA GLY A 209 0.18 46.64 12.76
C GLY A 209 -0.43 45.99 14.00
N HIS A 210 -0.92 44.75 13.89
CA HIS A 210 -1.31 43.93 15.03
C HIS A 210 -0.13 43.02 15.41
N GLU A 211 0.50 43.31 16.54
CA GLU A 211 1.72 42.61 16.99
C GLU A 211 1.45 41.16 17.44
N GLU A 212 0.20 40.88 17.78
CA GLU A 212 -0.33 39.61 18.24
C GLU A 212 -0.48 38.59 17.09
N LEU A 213 -0.63 39.06 15.86
CA LEU A 213 -0.96 38.22 14.71
C LEU A 213 0.28 37.79 13.94
N TRP A 214 0.32 36.51 13.63
CA TRP A 214 1.39 35.88 12.87
C TRP A 214 1.15 36.04 11.36
N PRO A 215 2.22 36.15 10.56
CA PRO A 215 2.11 36.10 9.12
C PRO A 215 1.59 34.73 8.66
N GLU A 216 1.17 34.66 7.40
CA GLU A 216 0.72 33.42 6.77
C GLU A 216 1.75 32.30 6.93
N ILE A 217 1.29 31.17 7.46
CA ILE A 217 2.08 29.95 7.57
C ILE A 217 2.15 29.28 6.19
N PRO A 218 3.35 29.04 5.63
CA PRO A 218 3.49 28.35 4.35
C PRO A 218 2.81 26.98 4.34
N TYR A 219 1.98 26.75 3.32
CA TYR A 219 1.27 25.48 3.12
C TYR A 219 1.79 24.79 1.86
N TRP A 220 2.44 23.64 2.02
CA TRP A 220 2.86 22.77 0.92
C TRP A 220 1.67 21.96 0.43
N TRP A 221 0.98 22.50 -0.57
CA TRP A 221 -0.17 21.87 -1.21
C TRP A 221 0.18 21.45 -2.63
N ALA A 222 0.07 20.16 -2.90
CA ALA A 222 0.41 19.59 -4.21
C ALA A 222 -0.68 19.82 -5.26
N ASP A 223 -1.94 20.00 -4.85
CA ASP A 223 -3.10 20.09 -5.72
C ASP A 223 -3.19 18.91 -6.72
N GLN A 224 -3.23 17.67 -6.19
CA GLN A 224 -3.24 16.46 -7.00
C GLN A 224 -4.21 15.41 -6.46
N VAL A 225 -4.86 14.70 -7.39
CA VAL A 225 -5.71 13.53 -7.11
C VAL A 225 -4.87 12.31 -6.73
N ASP A 226 -3.69 12.16 -7.35
CA ASP A 226 -2.80 11.00 -7.17
C ASP A 226 -1.92 11.17 -5.92
N PRO A 227 -2.03 10.30 -4.91
CA PRO A 227 -1.20 10.37 -3.70
C PRO A 227 0.29 10.31 -4.00
N ARG A 228 0.74 9.58 -5.03
CA ARG A 228 2.17 9.49 -5.37
C ARG A 228 2.72 10.83 -5.84
N ARG A 229 1.90 11.64 -6.52
CA ARG A 229 2.28 12.99 -6.93
C ARG A 229 2.33 13.94 -5.74
N VAL A 230 1.40 13.80 -4.78
CA VAL A 230 1.46 14.53 -3.50
C VAL A 230 2.77 14.21 -2.77
N LEU A 231 3.09 12.92 -2.60
CA LEU A 231 4.32 12.50 -1.92
C LEU A 231 5.59 12.97 -2.66
N SER A 232 5.62 12.85 -3.99
CA SER A 232 6.72 13.34 -4.82
C SER A 232 6.92 14.85 -4.69
N TYR A 233 5.83 15.61 -4.65
CA TYR A 233 5.88 17.04 -4.39
C TYR A 233 6.46 17.35 -3.00
N LEU A 234 6.01 16.67 -1.95
CA LEU A 234 6.52 16.87 -0.58
C LEU A 234 8.01 16.50 -0.46
N GLU A 235 8.45 15.41 -1.09
CA GLU A 235 9.88 15.05 -1.13
C GLU A 235 10.72 16.09 -1.87
N LYS A 236 10.19 16.64 -2.97
CA LYS A 236 10.85 17.75 -3.67
C LYS A 236 10.96 19.00 -2.79
N GLN A 237 9.93 19.32 -2.01
CA GLN A 237 9.98 20.44 -1.05
C GLN A 237 11.04 20.20 0.03
N LYS A 238 11.16 18.97 0.56
CA LYS A 238 12.23 18.60 1.50
C LYS A 238 13.62 18.85 0.91
N GLN A 239 13.83 18.53 -0.37
CA GLN A 239 15.11 18.77 -1.07
C GLN A 239 15.41 20.27 -1.26
N CYS A 240 14.39 21.10 -1.47
CA CYS A 240 14.55 22.55 -1.58
C CYS A 240 14.91 23.22 -0.24
N GLY A 241 14.71 22.51 0.87
CA GLY A 241 15.03 22.98 2.21
C GLY A 241 13.78 23.37 3.00
N ARG A 242 13.89 23.22 4.32
CA ARG A 242 12.81 23.46 5.26
C ARG A 242 12.64 24.97 5.53
N PRO A 243 11.40 25.50 5.60
CA PRO A 243 11.14 26.86 6.08
C PRO A 243 11.66 27.06 7.50
N ALA A 244 12.14 28.27 7.81
CA ALA A 244 12.71 28.58 9.12
C ALA A 244 11.68 28.53 10.27
N GLY A 245 10.40 28.81 9.97
CA GLY A 245 9.30 28.83 10.93
C GLY A 245 8.38 27.60 10.85
N PHE A 246 7.13 27.79 11.27
CA PHE A 246 6.07 26.83 11.01
C PHE A 246 5.84 26.68 9.50
N PHE A 247 5.50 25.47 9.08
CA PHE A 247 5.02 25.17 7.75
C PHE A 247 4.07 23.97 7.84
N VAL A 248 3.20 23.82 6.86
CA VAL A 248 2.26 22.70 6.78
C VAL A 248 2.63 21.82 5.60
N ALA A 249 2.80 20.53 5.85
CA ALA A 249 2.92 19.52 4.81
C ALA A 249 1.52 18.94 4.51
N GLY A 250 0.90 19.39 3.41
CA GLY A 250 -0.43 18.94 3.02
C GLY A 250 -0.42 17.53 2.45
N LEU A 251 -0.99 16.57 3.18
CA LEU A 251 -1.29 15.22 2.69
C LEU A 251 -2.66 15.14 2.00
N ASN A 252 -3.37 16.26 1.90
CA ASN A 252 -4.69 16.33 1.30
C ASN A 252 -4.62 16.06 -0.21
N LEU A 253 -5.40 15.09 -0.66
CA LEU A 253 -5.68 14.88 -2.08
C LEU A 253 -6.66 15.95 -2.54
N THR A 254 -6.55 16.36 -3.80
CA THR A 254 -7.46 17.33 -4.42
C THR A 254 -8.06 16.74 -5.66
N GLU A 255 -9.39 16.69 -5.71
CA GLU A 255 -10.16 16.22 -6.84
C GLU A 255 -10.09 17.19 -8.02
N ASP A 256 -10.25 16.67 -9.23
CA ASP A 256 -10.46 17.48 -10.43
C ASP A 256 -11.79 17.11 -11.12
N ALA A 257 -12.23 17.94 -12.05
CA ALA A 257 -13.49 17.74 -12.75
C ALA A 257 -13.56 16.39 -13.48
N GLN A 258 -12.44 15.93 -14.06
CA GLN A 258 -12.37 14.65 -14.75
C GLN A 258 -12.55 13.49 -13.77
N TYR A 259 -11.92 13.56 -12.60
CA TYR A 259 -12.02 12.55 -11.56
C TYR A 259 -13.43 12.47 -10.98
N ILE A 260 -14.05 13.61 -10.66
CA ILE A 260 -15.45 13.68 -10.18
C ILE A 260 -16.41 13.02 -11.18
N ILE A 261 -16.27 13.34 -12.47
CA ILE A 261 -17.16 12.82 -13.52
C ILE A 261 -17.01 11.30 -13.68
N THR A 262 -15.78 10.79 -13.58
CA THR A 262 -15.49 9.36 -13.74
C THR A 262 -15.77 8.53 -12.49
N HIS A 263 -15.98 9.16 -11.33
CA HIS A 263 -16.20 8.49 -10.05
C HIS A 263 -17.47 8.97 -9.32
N PRO A 264 -18.66 8.87 -9.93
CA PRO A 264 -19.90 9.46 -9.40
C PRO A 264 -20.37 8.89 -8.05
N CYS A 265 -19.94 7.66 -7.71
CA CYS A 265 -20.25 7.00 -6.45
C CYS A 265 -19.23 7.28 -5.34
N GLN A 266 -18.13 7.99 -5.64
CA GLN A 266 -17.09 8.30 -4.67
C GLN A 266 -17.30 9.67 -4.00
N SER A 267 -16.39 9.99 -3.08
CA SER A 267 -16.33 11.23 -2.29
C SER A 267 -14.88 11.51 -1.94
N ILE A 268 -14.57 12.73 -1.48
CA ILE A 268 -13.21 13.06 -1.00
C ILE A 268 -12.78 12.14 0.14
N LYS A 269 -13.73 11.72 0.99
CA LYS A 269 -13.53 10.71 2.04
C LYS A 269 -13.11 9.37 1.44
N THR A 270 -13.82 8.88 0.44
CA THR A 270 -13.51 7.58 -0.19
C THR A 270 -12.14 7.63 -0.86
N LEU A 271 -11.86 8.70 -1.62
CA LEU A 271 -10.57 8.95 -2.26
C LEU A 271 -9.43 8.97 -1.23
N THR A 272 -9.63 9.70 -0.13
CA THR A 272 -8.64 9.81 0.95
C THR A 272 -8.44 8.46 1.65
N LEU A 273 -9.50 7.77 2.07
CA LEU A 273 -9.41 6.51 2.82
C LEU A 273 -8.78 5.37 1.98
N GLN A 274 -9.05 5.32 0.68
CA GLN A 274 -8.42 4.36 -0.23
C GLN A 274 -6.90 4.54 -0.29
N ASN A 275 -6.42 5.78 -0.18
CA ASN A 275 -5.01 6.14 -0.31
C ASN A 275 -4.34 6.47 1.03
N TYR A 276 -5.08 6.42 2.15
CA TYR A 276 -4.62 6.89 3.45
C TYR A 276 -3.40 6.13 3.95
N HIS A 277 -3.34 4.84 3.63
CA HIS A 277 -2.23 3.98 3.97
C HIS A 277 -0.90 4.46 3.34
N LEU A 278 -0.90 4.88 2.07
CA LEU A 278 0.31 5.45 1.41
C LEU A 278 0.76 6.74 2.09
N LEU A 279 -0.19 7.59 2.47
CA LEU A 279 0.07 8.86 3.13
C LEU A 279 0.61 8.64 4.54
N LEU A 280 0.06 7.69 5.29
CA LEU A 280 0.52 7.33 6.65
C LEU A 280 1.87 6.62 6.65
N ASP A 281 2.12 5.72 5.70
CA ASP A 281 3.43 5.09 5.49
C ASP A 281 4.52 6.16 5.28
N TRP A 282 4.20 7.21 4.51
CA TRP A 282 5.11 8.33 4.32
C TRP A 282 5.36 9.08 5.63
N VAL A 283 4.32 9.34 6.43
CA VAL A 283 4.45 9.99 7.76
C VAL A 283 5.33 9.16 8.69
N GLU A 284 5.12 7.84 8.75
CA GLU A 284 5.90 6.94 9.61
C GLU A 284 7.39 6.94 9.24
N LYS A 285 7.70 6.97 7.94
CA LYS A 285 9.08 7.04 7.45
C LYS A 285 9.81 8.32 7.90
N GLN A 286 9.10 9.44 8.05
CA GLN A 286 9.71 10.69 8.53
C GLN A 286 10.27 10.57 9.96
N GLY A 287 9.75 9.64 10.77
CA GLY A 287 10.27 9.36 12.12
C GLY A 287 11.46 8.39 12.15
N ASN A 288 11.62 7.55 11.13
CA ASN A 288 12.60 6.47 11.08
C ASN A 288 13.90 6.83 10.35
N ASP A 289 13.94 7.94 9.61
CA ASP A 289 15.14 8.42 8.90
C ASP A 289 16.37 8.64 9.82
N HIS A 290 16.18 8.83 11.13
CA HIS A 290 17.29 8.91 12.10
C HIS A 290 17.87 7.55 12.54
N LYS A 291 17.19 6.43 12.26
CA LYS A 291 17.73 5.07 12.50
C LYS A 291 18.29 4.42 11.25
N GLU A 292 17.83 4.83 10.06
CA GLU A 292 18.35 4.31 8.79
C GLU A 292 19.64 5.01 8.36
N HIS A 293 19.83 6.31 8.63
CA HIS A 293 21.08 7.02 8.27
C HIS A 293 22.35 6.53 9.01
N LEU A 294 22.21 5.68 10.04
CA LEU A 294 23.32 5.03 10.73
C LEU A 294 23.45 3.53 10.41
N LYS A 295 22.62 3.00 9.51
CA LYS A 295 22.72 1.63 8.98
C LYS A 295 22.75 1.55 7.45
N MET A 296 22.58 2.66 6.76
CA MET A 296 22.61 2.75 5.30
C MET A 296 24.02 3.13 4.81
N ASP A 297 25.03 2.41 5.30
CA ASP A 297 26.37 2.39 4.69
C ASP A 297 26.87 0.94 4.64
N SER A 298 26.14 0.10 3.90
CA SER A 298 26.67 -1.05 3.15
C SER A 298 25.53 -1.92 2.59
N SER A 299 24.93 -1.51 1.48
CA SER A 299 24.54 -2.42 0.39
C SER A 299 23.88 -1.60 -0.71
N THR A 300 24.70 -1.10 -1.62
CA THR A 300 24.30 -0.92 -3.01
C THR A 300 23.53 -2.17 -3.44
N VAL A 301 22.21 -2.07 -3.62
CA VAL A 301 21.46 -3.05 -4.42
C VAL A 301 21.87 -2.77 -5.87
N ASN A 302 23.05 -3.28 -6.22
CA ASN A 302 23.40 -3.51 -7.60
C ASN A 302 22.41 -4.52 -8.16
N ASP A 303 22.13 -4.37 -9.44
CA ASP A 303 21.44 -5.32 -10.32
C ASP A 303 22.25 -6.64 -10.36
N GLN A 304 22.29 -7.38 -9.24
CA GLN A 304 23.01 -8.64 -9.13
C GLN A 304 22.25 -9.67 -9.96
N ASN A 305 22.83 -10.03 -11.10
CA ASN A 305 22.43 -11.17 -11.90
C ASN A 305 22.32 -12.39 -10.97
N SER A 306 21.09 -12.79 -10.65
CA SER A 306 20.79 -13.89 -9.71
C SER A 306 20.70 -15.23 -10.44
N GLU A 307 21.30 -15.30 -11.63
CA GLU A 307 21.26 -16.43 -12.55
C GLU A 307 21.88 -17.71 -11.97
N ASP A 308 22.88 -17.60 -11.10
CA ASP A 308 23.61 -18.72 -10.50
C ASP A 308 23.51 -18.75 -8.97
N TRP A 309 22.37 -18.31 -8.41
CA TRP A 309 22.26 -18.08 -6.97
C TRP A 309 22.38 -19.36 -6.14
N MET A 310 21.89 -20.52 -6.61
CA MET A 310 21.98 -21.77 -5.84
C MET A 310 23.43 -22.23 -5.70
N SER A 311 24.23 -22.08 -6.75
CA SER A 311 25.67 -22.34 -6.72
C SER A 311 26.45 -21.36 -5.84
N SER A 312 25.94 -20.14 -5.70
CA SER A 312 26.54 -19.04 -4.94
C SER A 312 26.16 -19.02 -3.46
N LEU A 313 25.20 -19.86 -3.03
CA LEU A 313 24.84 -20.00 -1.62
C LEU A 313 26.03 -20.41 -0.76
N ASN A 314 25.97 -20.07 0.53
CA ASN A 314 26.94 -20.55 1.52
C ASN A 314 27.06 -22.08 1.46
N GLN A 315 28.29 -22.61 1.42
CA GLN A 315 28.55 -24.05 1.27
C GLN A 315 27.89 -24.92 2.34
N LYS A 316 27.62 -24.37 3.52
CA LYS A 316 26.88 -25.05 4.59
C LYS A 316 25.44 -25.39 4.17
N LEU A 317 24.82 -24.52 3.37
CA LEU A 317 23.46 -24.68 2.88
C LEU A 317 23.33 -25.70 1.75
N TRP A 318 24.43 -26.10 1.10
CA TRP A 318 24.39 -27.12 0.05
C TRP A 318 23.96 -28.51 0.55
N ASN A 319 24.07 -28.75 1.87
CA ASN A 319 23.62 -29.97 2.53
C ASN A 319 22.27 -29.80 3.25
N THR A 320 21.66 -28.62 3.18
CA THR A 320 20.31 -28.39 3.72
C THR A 320 19.30 -29.06 2.78
N PRO A 321 18.27 -29.75 3.31
CA PRO A 321 17.16 -30.25 2.49
C PRO A 321 16.55 -29.12 1.65
N LEU A 322 16.30 -29.35 0.37
CA LEU A 322 15.83 -28.35 -0.58
C LEU A 322 14.43 -27.82 -0.19
N CYS A 323 13.61 -28.67 0.46
CA CYS A 323 12.34 -28.28 1.07
C CYS A 323 12.47 -27.35 2.29
N ASN A 324 13.70 -27.16 2.81
CA ASN A 324 14.01 -26.23 3.90
C ASN A 324 14.71 -24.95 3.42
N LEU A 325 14.95 -24.79 2.12
CA LEU A 325 15.45 -23.55 1.54
C LEU A 325 14.29 -22.64 1.10
N ALA A 326 14.50 -21.32 1.11
CA ALA A 326 13.61 -20.37 0.47
C ALA A 326 13.88 -20.35 -1.04
N ILE A 327 12.85 -20.62 -1.85
CA ILE A 327 12.97 -20.72 -3.31
C ILE A 327 11.99 -19.73 -3.97
N PRO A 328 12.47 -18.77 -4.78
CA PRO A 328 11.59 -17.87 -5.51
C PRO A 328 10.86 -18.61 -6.64
N GLY A 329 9.55 -18.39 -6.72
CA GLY A 329 8.64 -19.00 -7.68
C GLY A 329 7.83 -17.98 -8.48
N SER A 330 7.37 -18.41 -9.66
CA SER A 330 6.54 -17.62 -10.56
C SER A 330 5.15 -18.27 -10.68
N HIS A 331 4.11 -17.50 -10.37
CA HIS A 331 2.72 -17.92 -10.53
C HIS A 331 2.25 -17.68 -11.97
N ASP A 332 1.55 -18.67 -12.55
CA ASP A 332 1.14 -18.70 -13.96
C ASP A 332 2.28 -18.25 -14.90
N ALA A 333 3.42 -18.96 -14.81
CA ALA A 333 4.72 -18.41 -15.20
C ALA A 333 4.85 -18.03 -16.69
N VAL A 334 4.01 -18.60 -17.56
CA VAL A 334 4.06 -18.40 -19.02
C VAL A 334 2.98 -17.43 -19.51
N SER A 335 2.32 -16.69 -18.60
CA SER A 335 1.27 -15.73 -18.96
C SER A 335 1.76 -14.48 -19.72
N TYR A 336 3.08 -14.31 -19.87
CA TYR A 336 3.70 -13.21 -20.64
C TYR A 336 3.40 -13.28 -22.13
N CYS A 337 3.11 -14.48 -22.67
CA CYS A 337 2.79 -14.69 -24.08
C CYS A 337 1.36 -15.18 -24.32
N LEU A 338 0.39 -14.77 -23.48
CA LEU A 338 -1.02 -15.05 -23.76
C LEU A 338 -1.44 -14.50 -25.14
N ASP A 339 -2.13 -15.33 -25.91
CA ASP A 339 -2.68 -14.97 -27.21
C ASP A 339 -4.09 -14.42 -27.00
N ILE A 340 -4.22 -13.08 -27.12
CA ILE A 340 -5.49 -12.38 -26.99
C ILE A 340 -6.56 -12.86 -27.98
N THR A 341 -6.15 -13.50 -29.09
CA THR A 341 -7.03 -14.02 -30.13
C THR A 341 -7.47 -15.47 -29.91
N SER A 342 -6.84 -16.18 -28.97
CA SER A 342 -7.17 -17.56 -28.64
C SER A 342 -8.56 -17.70 -27.99
N PRO A 343 -9.26 -18.83 -28.10
CA PRO A 343 -10.53 -19.04 -27.42
C PRO A 343 -10.37 -19.02 -25.89
N LEU A 344 -11.48 -18.84 -25.15
CA LEU A 344 -11.47 -19.07 -23.71
C LEU A 344 -11.29 -20.56 -23.39
N VAL A 345 -10.69 -20.87 -22.25
CA VAL A 345 -10.54 -22.25 -21.76
C VAL A 345 -11.89 -22.93 -21.52
N ARG A 346 -11.91 -24.27 -21.55
CA ARG A 346 -13.17 -25.04 -21.50
C ARG A 346 -13.78 -25.06 -20.10
N SER A 347 -12.96 -24.91 -19.08
CA SER A 347 -13.41 -24.79 -17.68
C SER A 347 -14.23 -23.52 -17.40
N GLU A 348 -14.09 -22.47 -18.22
CA GLU A 348 -14.85 -21.23 -18.03
C GLU A 348 -16.36 -21.41 -18.20
N SER A 349 -17.15 -20.55 -17.55
CA SER A 349 -18.61 -20.69 -17.57
C SER A 349 -19.19 -20.44 -18.98
N ASN A 350 -20.22 -21.21 -19.35
CA ASN A 350 -20.94 -21.03 -20.62
C ASN A 350 -21.44 -19.60 -20.81
N SER A 351 -21.90 -18.96 -19.73
CA SER A 351 -22.31 -17.56 -19.72
C SER A 351 -21.17 -16.61 -20.05
N PHE A 352 -19.97 -16.86 -19.53
CA PHE A 352 -18.80 -16.01 -19.80
C PHE A 352 -18.32 -16.18 -21.23
N ARG A 353 -18.30 -17.41 -21.75
CA ARG A 353 -18.03 -17.68 -23.17
C ARG A 353 -19.03 -17.02 -24.12
N LEU A 354 -20.31 -17.03 -23.78
CA LEU A 354 -21.33 -16.36 -24.57
C LEU A 354 -21.13 -14.83 -24.57
N VAL A 355 -20.87 -14.24 -23.39
CA VAL A 355 -20.62 -12.79 -23.27
C VAL A 355 -19.37 -12.39 -24.05
N ASP A 356 -18.29 -13.16 -23.95
CA ASP A 356 -17.07 -12.93 -24.70
C ASP A 356 -17.29 -13.06 -26.22
N GLY A 357 -18.07 -14.04 -26.68
CA GLY A 357 -18.42 -14.17 -28.09
C GLY A 357 -19.23 -12.98 -28.64
N LEU A 358 -20.11 -12.38 -27.82
CA LEU A 358 -20.93 -11.23 -28.21
C LEU A 358 -20.20 -9.88 -28.08
N PHE A 359 -19.31 -9.75 -27.10
CA PHE A 359 -18.64 -8.49 -26.71
C PHE A 359 -17.12 -8.59 -26.71
N TYR A 360 -16.58 -9.40 -27.63
CA TYR A 360 -15.16 -9.72 -27.76
C TYR A 360 -14.23 -8.50 -27.69
N CYS A 361 -14.60 -7.40 -28.37
CA CYS A 361 -13.78 -6.18 -28.39
C CYS A 361 -13.65 -5.49 -27.02
N LEU A 362 -14.57 -5.75 -26.09
CA LEU A 362 -14.56 -5.21 -24.73
C LEU A 362 -13.98 -6.19 -23.72
N THR A 363 -14.36 -7.46 -23.82
CA THR A 363 -13.95 -8.52 -22.88
C THR A 363 -12.48 -8.85 -23.02
N ARG A 364 -11.94 -8.96 -24.25
CA ARG A 364 -10.57 -9.42 -24.48
C ARG A 364 -9.48 -8.52 -23.94
N PRO A 365 -9.53 -7.18 -24.12
CA PRO A 365 -8.57 -6.31 -23.46
C PRO A 365 -8.63 -6.43 -21.94
N ALA A 366 -9.81 -6.61 -21.34
CA ALA A 366 -9.94 -6.79 -19.90
C ALA A 366 -9.37 -8.15 -19.45
N ILE A 367 -9.73 -9.24 -20.12
CA ILE A 367 -9.22 -10.59 -19.84
C ILE A 367 -7.69 -10.58 -19.91
N TYR A 368 -7.12 -10.06 -20.99
CA TYR A 368 -5.67 -9.98 -21.16
C TYR A 368 -5.01 -9.21 -20.00
N ARG A 369 -5.51 -8.02 -19.66
CA ARG A 369 -4.97 -7.21 -18.55
C ARG A 369 -5.05 -7.90 -17.17
N TRP A 370 -6.04 -8.75 -16.97
CA TRP A 370 -6.28 -9.40 -15.67
C TRP A 370 -5.76 -10.83 -15.60
N ALA A 371 -5.47 -11.47 -16.74
CA ALA A 371 -4.89 -12.81 -16.84
C ALA A 371 -3.36 -12.80 -16.95
N THR A 372 -2.74 -11.71 -17.41
CA THR A 372 -1.28 -11.61 -17.44
C THR A 372 -0.72 -11.44 -16.01
N THR A 373 0.03 -12.44 -15.55
CA THR A 373 0.74 -12.47 -14.25
C THR A 373 2.24 -12.23 -14.39
N GLN A 374 2.82 -12.43 -15.57
CA GLN A 374 4.25 -12.21 -15.86
C GLN A 374 4.42 -11.35 -17.10
N GLU A 375 5.44 -10.49 -17.11
CA GLU A 375 5.83 -9.68 -18.28
C GLU A 375 7.15 -10.16 -18.91
N ARG A 376 7.95 -10.93 -18.17
CA ARG A 376 9.25 -11.44 -18.59
C ARG A 376 9.12 -12.86 -19.13
N ASP A 377 9.93 -13.18 -20.13
CA ASP A 377 9.95 -14.54 -20.68
C ASP A 377 10.55 -15.56 -19.71
N ILE A 378 10.44 -16.84 -20.04
CA ILE A 378 10.88 -17.93 -19.14
C ILE A 378 12.38 -17.88 -18.82
N VAL A 379 13.21 -17.46 -19.78
CA VAL A 379 14.67 -17.37 -19.61
C VAL A 379 15.04 -16.13 -18.78
N GLU A 380 14.35 -15.01 -19.01
CA GLU A 380 14.48 -13.81 -18.18
C GLU A 380 14.05 -14.05 -16.72
N GLN A 381 13.03 -14.87 -16.49
CA GLN A 381 12.63 -15.30 -15.15
C GLN A 381 13.71 -16.17 -14.48
N LEU A 382 14.32 -17.11 -15.23
CA LEU A 382 15.45 -17.92 -14.75
C LEU A 382 16.66 -17.04 -14.36
N LYS A 383 17.02 -16.06 -15.21
CA LYS A 383 18.09 -15.08 -14.94
C LYS A 383 17.81 -14.21 -13.72
N ALA A 384 16.54 -13.84 -13.52
CA ALA A 384 16.11 -13.11 -12.33
C ALA A 384 16.18 -13.94 -11.04
N GLY A 385 16.37 -15.26 -11.14
CA GLY A 385 16.57 -16.17 -10.01
C GLY A 385 15.40 -17.11 -9.73
N ILE A 386 14.31 -17.08 -10.51
CA ILE A 386 13.17 -17.99 -10.34
C ILE A 386 13.61 -19.44 -10.53
N ARG A 387 13.18 -20.33 -9.63
CA ARG A 387 13.45 -21.77 -9.70
C ARG A 387 12.21 -22.64 -9.50
N TYR A 388 11.05 -22.04 -9.22
CA TYR A 388 9.76 -22.74 -9.25
C TYR A 388 8.85 -22.12 -10.30
N PHE A 389 8.23 -22.95 -11.13
CA PHE A 389 7.33 -22.52 -12.20
C PHE A 389 5.97 -23.22 -12.09
N ASP A 390 4.90 -22.44 -11.87
CA ASP A 390 3.52 -22.91 -12.00
C ASP A 390 3.14 -22.98 -13.49
N LEU A 391 2.95 -24.21 -14.00
CA LEU A 391 2.76 -24.52 -15.41
C LEU A 391 1.38 -25.15 -15.62
N ARG A 392 0.39 -24.32 -16.00
CA ARG A 392 -0.97 -24.76 -16.32
C ARG A 392 -1.09 -25.12 -17.78
N ILE A 393 -1.49 -26.36 -18.09
CA ILE A 393 -1.32 -26.94 -19.43
C ILE A 393 -2.66 -27.35 -20.03
N ALA A 394 -2.88 -27.04 -21.30
CA ALA A 394 -4.11 -27.43 -22.00
C ALA A 394 -3.88 -27.80 -23.46
N SER A 395 -4.79 -28.63 -23.99
CA SER A 395 -4.96 -28.83 -25.42
C SER A 395 -5.93 -27.78 -25.98
N ARG A 396 -5.51 -27.08 -27.03
CA ARG A 396 -6.31 -26.02 -27.65
C ARG A 396 -7.46 -26.61 -28.47
N PRO A 397 -8.71 -26.11 -28.33
CA PRO A 397 -9.84 -26.59 -29.13
C PRO A 397 -9.64 -26.29 -30.61
N GLN A 398 -9.97 -27.26 -31.47
CA GLN A 398 -9.92 -27.15 -32.93
C GLN A 398 -8.52 -26.88 -33.51
N ASP A 399 -7.47 -27.06 -32.70
CA ASP A 399 -6.12 -27.15 -33.24
C ASP A 399 -5.96 -28.48 -33.96
N LEU A 400 -5.36 -28.45 -35.16
CA LEU A 400 -5.06 -29.65 -35.94
C LEU A 400 -3.71 -30.24 -35.54
N SER A 401 -2.88 -29.47 -34.81
CA SER A 401 -1.69 -30.01 -34.17
C SER A 401 -2.05 -30.67 -32.85
N ASP A 402 -1.34 -31.75 -32.49
CA ASP A 402 -1.41 -32.39 -31.17
C ASP A 402 -0.60 -31.58 -30.12
N ASP A 403 -0.40 -30.27 -30.35
CA ASP A 403 0.42 -29.42 -29.51
C ASP A 403 -0.31 -29.05 -28.22
N LEU A 404 0.48 -28.87 -27.16
CA LEU A 404 0.03 -28.39 -25.86
C LEU A 404 0.45 -26.93 -25.69
N TYR A 405 -0.40 -26.17 -25.01
CA TYR A 405 -0.20 -24.75 -24.70
C TYR A 405 -0.36 -24.51 -23.21
N PHE A 406 0.16 -23.39 -22.72
CA PHE A 406 -0.14 -22.94 -21.36
C PHE A 406 -1.42 -22.10 -21.35
N THR A 407 -2.07 -22.00 -20.19
CA THR A 407 -3.33 -21.27 -20.07
C THR A 407 -3.48 -20.47 -18.78
N HIS A 408 -4.15 -19.33 -18.91
CA HIS A 408 -4.79 -18.62 -17.80
C HIS A 408 -5.97 -17.83 -18.39
N VAL A 409 -7.19 -18.37 -18.28
CA VAL A 409 -8.43 -17.93 -18.96
C VAL A 409 -8.40 -18.08 -20.50
N ILE A 410 -7.28 -17.75 -21.13
CA ILE A 410 -6.95 -17.88 -22.57
C ILE A 410 -5.63 -18.65 -22.74
N TYR A 411 -5.25 -18.99 -23.97
CA TYR A 411 -4.07 -19.81 -24.29
C TYR A 411 -2.85 -18.95 -24.63
N THR A 412 -1.65 -19.49 -24.44
CA THR A 412 -0.38 -18.87 -24.90
C THR A 412 -0.16 -19.02 -26.40
N SER A 413 0.60 -18.11 -27.00
CA SER A 413 1.07 -18.26 -28.39
C SER A 413 2.18 -19.31 -28.52
N SER A 414 3.09 -19.38 -27.54
CA SER A 414 4.15 -20.40 -27.48
C SER A 414 3.61 -21.75 -27.01
N THR A 415 4.21 -22.83 -27.51
CA THR A 415 3.87 -24.19 -27.11
C THR A 415 4.58 -24.58 -25.82
N VAL A 416 4.05 -25.60 -25.15
CA VAL A 416 4.68 -26.22 -23.98
C VAL A 416 6.04 -26.80 -24.34
N LEU A 417 6.15 -27.44 -25.50
CA LEU A 417 7.40 -28.04 -25.96
C LEU A 417 8.53 -27.00 -26.09
N GLU A 418 8.26 -25.91 -26.81
CA GLU A 418 9.22 -24.82 -27.02
C GLU A 418 9.71 -24.23 -25.69
N THR A 419 8.80 -23.99 -24.75
CA THR A 419 9.14 -23.41 -23.44
C THR A 419 10.00 -24.38 -22.60
N LEU A 420 9.69 -25.68 -22.62
CA LEU A 420 10.48 -26.69 -21.90
C LEU A 420 11.86 -26.90 -22.51
N GLU A 421 11.97 -26.85 -23.85
CA GLU A 421 13.26 -26.90 -24.55
C GLU A 421 14.13 -25.69 -24.20
N ASN A 422 13.56 -24.48 -24.11
CA ASN A 422 14.27 -23.28 -23.65
C ASN A 422 14.79 -23.41 -22.20
N ILE A 423 14.00 -24.01 -21.30
CA ILE A 423 14.45 -24.30 -19.92
C ILE A 423 15.60 -25.32 -19.94
N ALA A 424 15.49 -26.39 -20.75
CA ALA A 424 16.52 -27.42 -20.84
C ALA A 424 17.85 -26.86 -21.38
N GLU A 425 17.80 -26.02 -22.43
CA GLU A 425 18.96 -25.33 -22.99
C GLU A 425 19.62 -24.40 -21.96
N TRP A 426 18.81 -23.63 -21.20
CA TRP A 426 19.35 -22.79 -20.14
C TRP A 426 20.05 -23.63 -19.05
N LEU A 427 19.47 -24.77 -18.66
CA LEU A 427 20.06 -25.69 -17.66
C LEU A 427 21.38 -26.32 -18.12
N ASP A 428 21.62 -26.48 -19.42
CA ASP A 428 22.90 -26.96 -19.94
C ASP A 428 24.05 -25.98 -19.66
N SER A 429 23.75 -24.68 -19.65
CA SER A 429 24.71 -23.63 -19.31
C SER A 429 24.87 -23.41 -17.80
N HIS A 430 23.94 -23.93 -16.99
CA HIS A 430 23.86 -23.69 -15.54
C HIS A 430 23.79 -25.00 -14.74
N PRO A 431 24.87 -25.83 -14.75
CA PRO A 431 24.84 -27.21 -14.25
C PRO A 431 24.61 -27.34 -12.73
N LYS A 432 24.70 -26.24 -11.97
CA LYS A 432 24.47 -26.21 -10.51
C LYS A 432 23.11 -25.61 -10.13
N GLU A 433 22.30 -25.22 -11.10
CA GLU A 433 20.97 -24.69 -10.83
C GLU A 433 19.93 -25.81 -10.97
N VAL A 434 18.94 -25.77 -10.08
CA VAL A 434 17.88 -26.79 -9.98
C VAL A 434 16.52 -26.10 -10.10
N VAL A 435 15.68 -26.57 -11.01
CA VAL A 435 14.32 -26.05 -11.22
C VAL A 435 13.26 -27.05 -10.76
N ILE A 436 12.15 -26.51 -10.29
CA ILE A 436 10.93 -27.21 -9.92
C ILE A 436 9.85 -26.80 -10.91
N LEU A 437 9.42 -27.75 -11.73
CA LEU A 437 8.40 -27.55 -12.75
C LEU A 437 7.10 -28.19 -12.26
N ALA A 438 6.07 -27.38 -11.99
CA ALA A 438 4.79 -27.86 -11.49
C ALA A 438 3.75 -27.87 -12.63
N CYS A 439 3.64 -29.00 -13.32
CA CYS A 439 2.63 -29.23 -14.34
C CYS A 439 1.28 -29.54 -13.69
N SER A 440 0.29 -28.69 -13.91
CA SER A 440 -1.01 -28.79 -13.26
C SER A 440 -2.16 -28.27 -14.13
N HIS A 441 -3.38 -28.30 -13.59
CA HIS A 441 -4.59 -27.73 -14.22
C HIS A 441 -4.81 -28.21 -15.66
N PHE A 442 -4.58 -29.50 -15.90
CA PHE A 442 -4.65 -30.07 -17.23
C PHE A 442 -6.06 -29.94 -17.83
N GLU A 443 -6.19 -29.25 -18.97
CA GLU A 443 -7.46 -29.11 -19.69
C GLU A 443 -7.44 -29.77 -21.07
N GLY A 444 -8.38 -30.68 -21.30
CA GLY A 444 -8.58 -31.30 -22.62
C GLY A 444 -7.56 -32.38 -22.97
N LEU A 445 -6.78 -32.88 -22.01
CA LEU A 445 -5.89 -34.02 -22.20
C LEU A 445 -6.62 -35.33 -21.90
N THR A 446 -6.46 -36.32 -22.77
CA THR A 446 -6.85 -37.71 -22.50
C THR A 446 -5.70 -38.47 -21.83
N GLU A 447 -5.96 -39.67 -21.29
CA GLU A 447 -4.91 -40.53 -20.72
C GLU A 447 -3.75 -40.76 -21.70
N ASN A 448 -4.03 -40.96 -22.98
CA ASN A 448 -2.99 -41.12 -24.01
C ASN A 448 -2.20 -39.82 -24.23
N ASN A 449 -2.84 -38.65 -24.13
CA ASN A 449 -2.13 -37.37 -24.21
C ASN A 449 -1.20 -37.19 -23.01
N HIS A 450 -1.63 -37.57 -21.80
CA HIS A 450 -0.78 -37.54 -20.60
C HIS A 450 0.47 -38.42 -20.78
N GLU A 451 0.30 -39.68 -21.19
CA GLU A 451 1.43 -40.61 -21.42
C GLU A 451 2.40 -40.08 -22.49
N THR A 452 1.87 -39.53 -23.59
CA THR A 452 2.68 -38.92 -24.66
C THR A 452 3.46 -37.70 -24.16
N PHE A 453 2.81 -36.84 -23.36
CA PHE A 453 3.43 -35.67 -22.80
C PHE A 453 4.51 -36.04 -21.76
N ILE A 454 4.27 -37.03 -20.90
CA ILE A 454 5.25 -37.55 -19.95
C ILE A 454 6.46 -38.14 -20.68
N PHE A 455 6.25 -38.91 -21.76
CA PHE A 455 7.35 -39.39 -22.59
C PHE A 455 8.17 -38.22 -23.17
N THR A 456 7.51 -37.15 -23.59
CA THR A 456 8.17 -35.93 -24.09
C THR A 456 8.98 -35.24 -23.01
N LEU A 457 8.45 -35.09 -21.80
CA LEU A 457 9.16 -34.54 -20.64
C LEU A 457 10.43 -35.35 -20.31
N LYS A 458 10.32 -36.68 -20.33
CA LYS A 458 11.46 -37.60 -20.15
C LYS A 458 12.51 -37.45 -21.25
N ARG A 459 12.08 -37.24 -22.49
CA ARG A 459 12.99 -37.01 -23.63
C ARG A 459 13.74 -35.68 -23.52
N ILE A 460 13.05 -34.60 -23.13
CA ILE A 460 13.64 -33.26 -23.02
C ILE A 460 14.68 -33.20 -21.90
N PHE A 461 14.29 -33.62 -20.70
CA PHE A 461 15.15 -33.45 -19.52
C PHE A 461 16.09 -34.64 -19.28
N GLY A 462 15.73 -35.85 -19.74
CA GLY A 462 16.57 -37.05 -19.67
C GLY A 462 17.16 -37.27 -18.28
N ASN A 463 18.48 -37.37 -18.21
CA ASN A 463 19.22 -37.60 -16.96
C ASN A 463 19.18 -36.40 -15.99
N LYS A 464 18.66 -35.23 -16.39
CA LYS A 464 18.46 -34.09 -15.48
C LYS A 464 17.28 -34.31 -14.54
N LEU A 465 16.37 -35.25 -14.83
CA LEU A 465 15.21 -35.52 -13.98
C LEU A 465 15.63 -36.18 -12.66
N CYS A 466 15.23 -35.58 -11.54
CA CYS A 466 15.41 -36.15 -10.22
C CYS A 466 14.24 -37.09 -9.88
N PRO A 467 14.48 -38.40 -9.66
CA PRO A 467 13.42 -39.30 -9.26
C PRO A 467 12.94 -39.03 -7.82
N CYS A 468 11.66 -39.31 -7.59
CA CYS A 468 11.04 -39.21 -6.26
C CYS A 468 11.44 -40.43 -5.41
N LYS A 469 12.61 -40.34 -4.76
CA LYS A 469 13.11 -41.34 -3.81
C LYS A 469 13.24 -40.67 -2.44
N GLY A 470 12.70 -41.30 -1.40
CA GLY A 470 12.55 -40.73 -0.05
C GLY A 470 13.84 -40.48 0.76
N ALA A 471 14.87 -39.92 0.13
CA ALA A 471 16.06 -39.38 0.79
C ALA A 471 15.98 -37.85 0.85
N ASP A 472 16.67 -37.25 1.83
CA ASP A 472 16.77 -35.80 1.95
C ASP A 472 17.46 -35.21 0.70
N LEU A 473 16.66 -34.54 -0.15
CA LEU A 473 17.17 -33.88 -1.35
C LEU A 473 17.99 -32.66 -0.96
N THR A 474 19.28 -32.68 -1.26
CA THR A 474 20.19 -31.53 -1.03
C THR A 474 20.78 -31.07 -2.34
N LEU A 475 21.14 -29.77 -2.44
CA LEU A 475 21.81 -29.24 -3.64
C LEU A 475 23.06 -30.05 -3.99
N ARG A 476 23.89 -30.38 -2.99
CA ARG A 476 25.10 -31.19 -3.19
C ARG A 476 24.77 -32.58 -3.76
N GLY A 477 23.74 -33.24 -3.23
CA GLY A 477 23.33 -34.57 -3.70
C GLY A 477 22.79 -34.54 -5.14
N LEU A 478 22.01 -33.50 -5.48
CA LEU A 478 21.49 -33.29 -6.83
C LEU A 478 22.62 -33.08 -7.83
N TRP A 479 23.57 -32.19 -7.53
CA TRP A 479 24.73 -31.92 -8.39
C TRP A 479 25.61 -33.16 -8.58
N ALA A 480 25.86 -33.93 -7.51
CA ALA A 480 26.65 -35.15 -7.58
C ALA A 480 25.99 -36.23 -8.47
N SER A 481 24.66 -36.21 -8.57
CA SER A 481 23.88 -37.13 -9.40
C SER A 481 23.60 -36.58 -10.80
N GLY A 482 23.97 -35.34 -11.09
CA GLY A 482 23.66 -34.65 -12.35
C GLY A 482 22.18 -34.30 -12.53
N HIS A 483 21.38 -34.32 -11.45
CA HIS A 483 19.96 -33.95 -11.50
C HIS A 483 19.80 -32.43 -11.38
N GLN A 484 18.90 -31.86 -12.20
CA GLN A 484 18.57 -30.43 -12.22
C GLN A 484 17.07 -30.15 -12.22
N VAL A 485 16.20 -31.14 -12.45
CA VAL A 485 14.76 -30.92 -12.63
C VAL A 485 13.96 -31.79 -11.67
N LEU A 486 13.17 -31.15 -10.81
CA LEU A 486 12.10 -31.80 -10.06
C LEU A 486 10.79 -31.51 -10.79
N LEU A 487 10.13 -32.57 -11.25
CA LEU A 487 8.96 -32.45 -12.12
C LEU A 487 7.71 -32.93 -11.37
N SER A 488 6.93 -31.97 -10.84
CA SER A 488 5.63 -32.22 -10.22
C SER A 488 4.56 -32.34 -11.31
N TYR A 489 3.73 -33.37 -11.22
CA TYR A 489 2.71 -33.65 -12.23
C TYR A 489 1.38 -34.00 -11.55
N ASP A 490 0.39 -33.10 -11.64
CA ASP A 490 -0.91 -33.22 -10.96
C ASP A 490 -1.93 -34.03 -11.77
N ASP A 491 -1.63 -35.32 -11.98
CA ASP A 491 -2.55 -36.30 -12.55
C ASP A 491 -2.19 -37.73 -12.12
N GLN A 492 -3.16 -38.65 -12.14
CA GLN A 492 -2.96 -40.05 -11.75
C GLN A 492 -1.96 -40.80 -12.63
N ALA A 493 -1.72 -40.38 -13.88
CA ALA A 493 -0.69 -40.93 -14.74
C ALA A 493 0.71 -40.88 -14.08
N ALA A 494 0.96 -39.87 -13.23
CA ALA A 494 2.24 -39.72 -12.54
C ALA A 494 2.62 -40.92 -11.66
N LEU A 495 1.64 -41.65 -11.11
CA LEU A 495 1.88 -42.81 -10.23
C LEU A 495 2.62 -43.96 -10.93
N ARG A 496 2.61 -44.00 -12.27
CA ARG A 496 3.29 -45.02 -13.08
C ARG A 496 4.76 -44.68 -13.36
N HIS A 497 5.21 -43.48 -12.99
CA HIS A 497 6.53 -42.95 -13.33
C HIS A 497 7.27 -42.48 -12.08
N GLN A 498 8.32 -43.22 -11.70
CA GLN A 498 9.13 -42.93 -10.50
C GLN A 498 9.90 -41.60 -10.58
N GLU A 499 10.05 -41.06 -11.79
CA GLU A 499 10.71 -39.79 -12.07
C GLU A 499 9.81 -38.57 -11.79
N LEU A 500 8.50 -38.78 -11.66
CA LEU A 500 7.54 -37.71 -11.43
C LEU A 500 7.23 -37.55 -9.95
N TRP A 501 7.12 -36.30 -9.54
CA TRP A 501 6.77 -35.89 -8.19
C TRP A 501 5.25 -35.72 -8.08
N PRO A 502 4.66 -36.03 -6.91
CA PRO A 502 3.26 -35.71 -6.65
C PRO A 502 3.04 -34.20 -6.70
N ALA A 503 1.76 -33.81 -6.85
CA ALA A 503 1.36 -32.41 -6.84
C ALA A 503 1.87 -31.69 -5.58
N ILE A 504 2.51 -30.54 -5.80
CA ILE A 504 3.02 -29.69 -4.72
C ILE A 504 1.85 -28.86 -4.15
N PRO A 505 1.58 -28.93 -2.83
CA PRO A 505 0.55 -28.12 -2.20
C PRO A 505 0.77 -26.62 -2.42
N TYR A 506 -0.30 -25.88 -2.72
CA TYR A 506 -0.27 -24.45 -2.98
C TYR A 506 -1.20 -23.70 -2.03
N TRP A 507 -0.63 -22.85 -1.18
CA TRP A 507 -1.38 -21.94 -0.33
C TRP A 507 -1.80 -20.71 -1.14
N TRP A 508 -3.06 -20.72 -1.58
CA TRP A 508 -3.66 -19.67 -2.38
C TRP A 508 -4.74 -18.94 -1.58
N ALA A 509 -4.49 -17.68 -1.24
CA ALA A 509 -5.40 -16.90 -0.41
C ALA A 509 -6.71 -16.54 -1.12
N ASN A 510 -6.67 -16.41 -2.46
CA ASN A 510 -7.74 -15.86 -3.27
C ASN A 510 -8.28 -14.53 -2.71
N GLN A 511 -7.38 -13.57 -2.50
CA GLN A 511 -7.68 -12.25 -1.92
C GLN A 511 -7.20 -11.11 -2.82
N ARG A 512 -7.98 -10.02 -2.87
CA ARG A 512 -7.66 -8.81 -3.63
C ARG A 512 -6.66 -7.87 -2.96
N THR A 513 -6.45 -8.02 -1.65
CA THR A 513 -5.61 -7.11 -0.86
C THR A 513 -4.43 -7.85 -0.24
N ALA A 514 -3.27 -7.19 -0.14
CA ALA A 514 -2.11 -7.75 0.55
C ALA A 514 -2.50 -8.19 1.96
N LYS A 515 -3.22 -7.36 2.71
CA LYS A 515 -3.68 -7.72 4.07
C LYS A 515 -4.43 -9.05 4.10
N GLY A 516 -5.35 -9.29 3.17
CA GLY A 516 -6.08 -10.55 3.07
C GLY A 516 -5.14 -11.73 2.76
N VAL A 517 -4.22 -11.56 1.82
CA VAL A 517 -3.21 -12.58 1.49
C VAL A 517 -2.35 -12.92 2.70
N LEU A 518 -1.82 -11.91 3.39
CA LEU A 518 -0.94 -12.07 4.54
C LEU A 518 -1.66 -12.71 5.73
N MET A 519 -2.89 -12.29 6.04
CA MET A 519 -3.71 -12.91 7.09
C MET A 519 -3.94 -14.40 6.82
N TYR A 520 -4.20 -14.77 5.56
CA TYR A 520 -4.35 -16.17 5.18
C TYR A 520 -3.05 -16.96 5.34
N LEU A 521 -1.91 -16.42 4.87
CA LEU A 521 -0.62 -17.10 4.97
C LEU A 521 -0.12 -17.24 6.40
N ASP A 522 -0.32 -16.23 7.25
CA ASP A 522 0.03 -16.32 8.68
C ASP A 522 -0.86 -17.34 9.39
N TRP A 523 -2.16 -17.40 9.05
CA TRP A 523 -3.04 -18.46 9.55
C TRP A 523 -2.61 -19.87 9.10
N GLN A 524 -2.17 -20.04 7.84
CA GLN A 524 -1.61 -21.32 7.38
C GLN A 524 -0.33 -21.71 8.14
N LYS A 525 0.55 -20.75 8.43
CA LYS A 525 1.75 -20.99 9.25
C LYS A 525 1.41 -21.43 10.67
N GLU A 526 0.33 -20.91 11.27
CA GLU A 526 -0.15 -21.33 12.59
C GLU A 526 -0.65 -22.79 12.60
N LEU A 527 -1.23 -23.27 11.48
CA LEU A 527 -1.65 -24.67 11.33
C LEU A 527 -0.48 -25.64 11.10
N GLY A 528 0.68 -25.10 10.71
CA GLY A 528 1.89 -25.86 10.41
C GLY A 528 2.09 -26.10 8.92
N ARG A 529 3.35 -26.03 8.49
CA ARG A 529 3.74 -26.30 7.09
C ARG A 529 3.52 -27.77 6.69
N PRO A 530 3.20 -28.05 5.41
CA PRO A 530 3.20 -29.39 4.86
C PRO A 530 4.58 -30.06 4.92
N GLU A 531 4.59 -31.39 4.94
CA GLU A 531 5.81 -32.18 4.74
C GLU A 531 6.32 -32.00 3.29
N GLY A 532 7.62 -31.79 3.14
CA GLY A 532 8.24 -31.60 1.82
C GLY A 532 8.04 -30.21 1.21
N PHE A 533 7.93 -30.16 -0.12
CA PHE A 533 7.75 -28.92 -0.87
C PHE A 533 6.31 -28.41 -0.74
N PHE A 534 6.17 -27.09 -0.61
CA PHE A 534 4.88 -26.41 -0.70
C PHE A 534 5.12 -24.96 -1.12
N VAL A 535 4.08 -24.34 -1.68
CA VAL A 535 4.13 -22.98 -2.22
C VAL A 535 3.29 -22.04 -1.37
N SER A 536 3.89 -20.91 -1.00
CA SER A 536 3.18 -19.75 -0.45
C SER A 536 2.96 -18.71 -1.56
N GLY A 537 1.72 -18.56 -2.01
CA GLY A 537 1.37 -17.61 -3.06
C GLY A 537 1.16 -16.19 -2.54
N LEU A 538 1.97 -15.25 -3.02
CA LEU A 538 1.79 -13.81 -2.82
C LEU A 538 0.94 -13.15 -3.94
N ASN A 539 0.37 -13.96 -4.84
CA ASN A 539 -0.51 -13.48 -5.90
C ASN A 539 -1.84 -12.95 -5.34
N LEU A 540 -2.29 -11.85 -5.94
CA LEU A 540 -3.57 -11.21 -5.62
C LEU A 540 -4.60 -11.63 -6.66
N THR A 541 -5.86 -11.70 -6.26
CA THR A 541 -6.96 -12.05 -7.17
C THR A 541 -8.04 -10.98 -7.17
N ALA A 542 -8.64 -10.73 -8.32
CA ALA A 542 -9.76 -9.81 -8.43
C ALA A 542 -11.03 -10.54 -8.85
N GLU A 543 -12.11 -10.30 -8.12
CA GLU A 543 -13.44 -10.80 -8.48
C GLU A 543 -13.99 -10.07 -9.71
N ARG A 544 -14.85 -10.75 -10.48
CA ARG A 544 -15.39 -10.24 -11.76
C ARG A 544 -16.07 -8.87 -11.62
N LEU A 545 -16.76 -8.62 -10.51
CA LEU A 545 -17.40 -7.34 -10.24
C LEU A 545 -16.36 -6.22 -10.06
N TYR A 546 -15.26 -6.49 -9.36
CA TYR A 546 -14.18 -5.52 -9.20
C TYR A 546 -13.56 -5.18 -10.56
N ILE A 547 -13.25 -6.20 -11.36
CA ILE A 547 -12.69 -6.05 -12.72
C ILE A 547 -13.60 -5.16 -13.59
N ALA A 548 -14.91 -5.39 -13.56
CA ALA A 548 -15.87 -4.61 -14.34
C ALA A 548 -15.95 -3.13 -13.88
N MET A 549 -15.76 -2.87 -12.59
CA MET A 549 -15.83 -1.52 -12.01
C MET A 549 -14.51 -0.73 -12.14
N HIS A 550 -13.38 -1.38 -12.47
CA HIS A 550 -12.05 -0.75 -12.56
C HIS A 550 -11.42 -0.99 -13.95
N PRO A 551 -12.00 -0.43 -15.03
CA PRO A 551 -11.55 -0.72 -16.39
C PRO A 551 -10.14 -0.21 -16.70
N SER A 552 -9.65 0.80 -15.97
CA SER A 552 -8.30 1.35 -16.09
C SER A 552 -7.25 0.58 -15.28
N GLU A 553 -7.65 -0.37 -14.44
CA GLU A 553 -6.74 -1.21 -13.66
C GLU A 553 -6.42 -2.53 -14.39
N SER A 554 -5.36 -3.18 -13.91
CA SER A 554 -4.90 -4.51 -14.31
C SER A 554 -4.40 -5.28 -13.09
N LEU A 555 -4.14 -6.58 -13.26
CA LEU A 555 -3.52 -7.37 -12.20
C LEU A 555 -2.15 -6.81 -11.80
N ARG A 556 -1.43 -6.25 -12.78
CA ARG A 556 -0.16 -5.54 -12.57
C ARG A 556 -0.32 -4.33 -11.68
N THR A 557 -1.27 -3.45 -11.96
CA THR A 557 -1.47 -2.26 -11.12
C THR A 557 -1.89 -2.64 -9.71
N LEU A 558 -2.77 -3.65 -9.58
CA LEU A 558 -3.20 -4.17 -8.28
C LEU A 558 -2.01 -4.72 -7.47
N THR A 559 -1.12 -5.48 -8.12
CA THR A 559 0.05 -6.07 -7.48
C THR A 559 1.06 -5.01 -7.04
N LEU A 560 1.39 -4.06 -7.92
CA LEU A 560 2.33 -2.98 -7.60
C LEU A 560 1.80 -2.00 -6.55
N GLN A 561 0.47 -1.83 -6.46
CA GLN A 561 -0.16 -1.05 -5.38
C GLN A 561 0.00 -1.74 -4.01
N ASN A 562 0.03 -3.07 -3.98
CA ASN A 562 0.12 -3.87 -2.76
C ASN A 562 1.56 -4.32 -2.42
N GLN A 563 2.54 -4.03 -3.29
CA GLN A 563 3.88 -4.60 -3.21
C GLN A 563 4.62 -4.27 -1.91
N ALA A 564 4.43 -3.09 -1.32
CA ALA A 564 5.16 -2.68 -0.13
C ALA A 564 4.85 -3.60 1.06
N TYR A 565 3.56 -3.83 1.32
CA TYR A 565 3.11 -4.76 2.36
C TYR A 565 3.59 -6.18 2.14
N LEU A 566 3.48 -6.68 0.90
CA LEU A 566 3.94 -8.02 0.55
C LEU A 566 5.46 -8.16 0.77
N THR A 567 6.23 -7.13 0.39
CA THR A 567 7.69 -7.10 0.52
C THR A 567 8.12 -7.03 1.99
N ASP A 568 7.47 -6.21 2.80
CA ASP A 568 7.80 -6.06 4.21
C ASP A 568 7.47 -7.32 5.01
N TRP A 569 6.34 -7.98 4.71
CA TRP A 569 6.05 -9.29 5.26
C TRP A 569 7.08 -10.33 4.79
N LEU A 570 7.42 -10.34 3.50
CA LEU A 570 8.38 -11.30 2.94
C LEU A 570 9.74 -11.23 3.64
N ARG A 571 10.26 -10.02 3.91
CA ARG A 571 11.53 -9.81 4.63
C ARG A 571 11.54 -10.39 6.04
N GLN A 572 10.37 -10.53 6.67
CA GLN A 572 10.24 -11.05 8.04
C GLN A 572 10.22 -12.59 8.08
N GLN A 573 10.03 -13.26 6.94
CA GLN A 573 9.89 -14.72 6.91
C GLN A 573 11.22 -15.44 7.12
N HIS A 574 11.16 -16.72 7.46
CA HIS A 574 12.33 -17.58 7.61
C HIS A 574 12.09 -18.93 6.93
N PRO A 575 13.11 -19.50 6.26
CA PRO A 575 13.07 -20.88 5.79
C PRO A 575 13.60 -21.82 6.87
N GLY A 576 13.39 -23.12 6.70
CA GLY A 576 13.87 -24.15 7.63
C GLY A 576 12.84 -25.23 7.94
N ALA A 577 13.18 -26.10 8.90
CA ALA A 577 12.35 -27.24 9.30
C ALA A 577 11.26 -26.90 10.34
N ARG A 578 11.18 -25.64 10.81
CA ARG A 578 10.19 -25.26 11.82
C ARG A 578 8.79 -25.30 11.22
N SER A 579 7.79 -25.52 12.07
CA SER A 579 6.38 -25.58 11.65
C SER A 579 5.89 -24.29 10.98
N ASP A 580 6.48 -23.14 11.33
CA ASP A 580 6.14 -21.80 10.82
C ASP A 580 7.06 -21.32 9.68
N SER A 581 8.03 -22.14 9.24
CA SER A 581 8.96 -21.81 8.17
C SER A 581 8.31 -21.90 6.79
N LEU A 582 8.81 -21.12 5.84
CA LEU A 582 8.40 -21.14 4.43
C LEU A 582 9.41 -21.89 3.54
N ASN A 583 8.95 -22.35 2.38
CA ASN A 583 9.77 -22.98 1.36
C ASN A 583 9.69 -22.23 0.02
N ILE A 584 8.85 -22.66 -0.92
CA ILE A 584 8.68 -21.94 -2.18
C ILE A 584 7.76 -20.75 -1.95
N ILE A 585 8.19 -19.58 -2.40
CA ILE A 585 7.38 -18.35 -2.34
C ILE A 585 7.15 -17.91 -3.78
N ALA A 586 5.90 -17.92 -4.22
CA ALA A 586 5.54 -17.60 -5.59
C ALA A 586 4.83 -16.24 -5.69
N GLY A 587 5.19 -15.44 -6.69
CA GLY A 587 4.59 -14.13 -6.90
C GLY A 587 4.32 -13.83 -8.38
N ASP A 588 3.59 -12.73 -8.60
CA ASP A 588 3.33 -12.17 -9.93
C ASP A 588 4.35 -11.05 -10.24
N PHE A 589 4.62 -10.85 -11.53
CA PHE A 589 5.46 -9.79 -12.10
C PHE A 589 6.90 -9.81 -11.59
N VAL A 590 7.69 -10.77 -12.07
CA VAL A 590 9.14 -10.82 -11.82
C VAL A 590 9.82 -9.60 -12.46
N GLY A 591 10.56 -8.82 -11.67
CA GLY A 591 11.41 -7.71 -12.15
C GLY A 591 11.09 -6.32 -11.58
N PRO A 592 9.85 -5.80 -11.69
CA PRO A 592 9.50 -4.47 -11.18
C PRO A 592 9.79 -4.23 -9.68
N VAL A 593 9.88 -5.30 -8.90
CA VAL A 593 10.20 -5.31 -7.47
C VAL A 593 11.36 -6.29 -7.26
N PRO A 594 12.29 -6.06 -6.30
CA PRO A 594 13.37 -6.99 -5.98
C PRO A 594 12.87 -8.25 -5.25
N PHE A 595 11.86 -8.93 -5.79
CA PHE A 595 11.25 -10.13 -5.23
C PHE A 595 12.26 -11.27 -5.07
N CYS A 596 12.90 -11.71 -6.17
CA CYS A 596 13.84 -12.83 -6.12
C CYS A 596 15.03 -12.58 -5.18
N PRO A 597 15.73 -11.41 -5.23
CA PRO A 597 16.80 -11.13 -4.28
C PRO A 597 16.36 -11.23 -2.81
N ILE A 598 15.14 -10.79 -2.49
CA ILE A 598 14.62 -10.87 -1.11
C ILE A 598 14.38 -12.32 -0.71
N VAL A 599 13.71 -13.12 -1.54
CA VAL A 599 13.47 -14.55 -1.23
C VAL A 599 14.80 -15.30 -1.08
N ILE A 600 15.76 -15.07 -1.98
CA ILE A 600 17.08 -15.70 -1.96
C ILE A 600 17.81 -15.34 -0.65
N ALA A 601 17.81 -14.07 -0.25
CA ALA A 601 18.45 -13.59 0.97
C ALA A 601 17.85 -14.16 2.26
N LEU A 602 16.61 -14.69 2.24
CA LEU A 602 16.05 -15.38 3.41
C LEU A 602 16.88 -16.60 3.81
N ASN A 603 17.57 -17.24 2.87
CA ASN A 603 18.42 -18.40 3.14
C ASN A 603 19.61 -18.07 4.04
N ASP A 604 20.07 -16.81 4.09
CA ASP A 604 21.17 -16.41 4.98
C ASP A 604 20.79 -16.55 6.46
N LYS A 605 19.49 -16.49 6.79
CA LYS A 605 18.98 -16.67 8.15
C LYS A 605 19.23 -18.08 8.70
N LEU A 606 19.43 -19.08 7.83
CA LEU A 606 19.76 -20.46 8.24
C LEU A 606 21.22 -20.60 8.73
N VAL A 607 22.09 -19.65 8.41
CA VAL A 607 23.53 -19.72 8.75
C VAL A 607 23.89 -18.85 9.96
N GLN A 608 23.02 -17.91 10.35
CA GLN A 608 23.30 -16.98 11.45
C GLN A 608 23.29 -17.70 12.81
N PRO A 609 24.38 -17.58 13.61
CA PRO A 609 24.44 -18.15 14.96
C PRO A 609 23.53 -17.35 15.90
N GLY A 610 22.30 -17.84 16.12
CA GLY A 610 21.31 -17.19 16.97
C GLY A 610 19.90 -17.80 16.94
N CYS A 611 19.58 -18.64 15.95
CA CYS A 611 18.32 -19.39 15.87
C CYS A 611 18.50 -20.91 16.09
N THR A 612 19.51 -21.32 16.87
CA THR A 612 19.61 -22.71 17.33
C THR A 612 18.68 -22.93 18.51
N GLU A 613 17.73 -23.85 18.30
CA GLU A 613 16.93 -24.67 19.23
C GLU A 613 16.95 -24.30 20.74
N PRO A 614 15.78 -24.13 21.39
CA PRO A 614 15.67 -24.48 22.79
C PRO A 614 15.85 -26.01 22.90
N VAL A 615 16.87 -26.39 23.64
CA VAL A 615 17.11 -27.76 24.09
C VAL A 615 15.94 -28.23 24.96
N LEU A 616 15.44 -29.43 24.59
CA LEU A 616 14.49 -30.35 25.24
C LEU A 616 13.00 -30.15 24.99
#